data_AF-A0A1G1WT59-F1
#
_entry.id   AF-A0A1G1WT59-F1
#
_cell.length_a   1.000
_cell.length_b   1.000
_cell.length_c   1.000
_cell.angle_alpha   90.00
_cell.angle_beta   90.00
_cell.angle_gamma   90.00
#
_symmetry.space_group_name_H-M   'P 1'
#
loop_
_entity.id
_entity.type
_entity.pdbx_description
1 polymer ?
#
loop_
_entity_poly.entity_id
_entity_poly.type
_entity_poly.pdbx_seq_one_letter_code
_entity_poly.pdbx_strand_id
1 'polypeptide(L)'
;MPAGYTLANSPKEALSLLEKEGFKPVLLAGGSNLNASFAKEGLIDEIIINIEPVIVGKGIPVFATENFDLKFLLLGTKIIDDQIIQLRYKVSK
;
A
#
# COMPACT_ATOMS: atom_id res chain seq x y z
N MET A 1 25.77 -11.95 -6.12
CA MET A 1 24.42 -11.38 -5.89
C MET A 1 23.43 -12.53 -6.02
N PRO A 2 22.97 -13.16 -4.94
CA PRO A 2 21.97 -14.21 -5.08
C PRO A 2 20.60 -13.54 -5.25
N ALA A 3 20.17 -13.44 -6.51
CA ALA A 3 18.96 -12.80 -7.02
C ALA A 3 18.80 -11.29 -6.71
N GLY A 4 18.23 -10.52 -7.64
CA GLY A 4 17.99 -9.07 -7.47
C GLY A 4 16.86 -8.75 -6.48
N TYR A 5 16.68 -9.57 -5.44
CA TYR A 5 15.67 -9.42 -4.39
C TYR A 5 16.22 -9.93 -3.05
N THR A 6 15.69 -9.38 -1.96
CA THR A 6 15.90 -9.86 -0.60
C THR A 6 14.57 -10.41 -0.08
N LEU A 7 14.58 -11.59 0.54
CA LEU A 7 13.39 -12.14 1.17
C LEU A 7 13.24 -11.63 2.59
N ALA A 8 12.01 -11.28 2.94
CA ALA A 8 11.60 -11.00 4.31
C ALA A 8 10.38 -11.88 4.62
N ASN A 9 10.32 -12.40 5.85
CA ASN A 9 9.27 -13.30 6.30
C ASN A 9 8.12 -12.56 7.01
N SER A 10 8.24 -11.24 7.18
CA SER A 10 7.19 -10.38 7.73
C SER A 10 7.32 -8.92 7.25
N PRO A 11 6.23 -8.13 7.30
CA PRO A 11 6.27 -6.68 7.05
C PRO A 11 7.35 -5.95 7.88
N LYS A 12 7.43 -6.24 9.18
CA LYS A 12 8.44 -5.62 10.08
C LYS A 12 9.86 -6.00 9.71
N GLU A 13 10.12 -7.24 9.33
CA GLU A 13 11.43 -7.68 8.86
C GLU A 13 11.80 -6.96 7.56
N ALA A 14 10.87 -6.86 6.61
CA ALA A 14 11.08 -6.15 5.35
C ALA A 14 11.48 -4.68 5.58
N LEU A 15 10.75 -3.98 6.44
CA LEU A 15 11.07 -2.60 6.80
C LEU A 15 12.41 -2.48 7.52
N SER A 16 12.74 -3.43 8.40
CA SER A 16 14.03 -3.45 9.12
C SER A 16 15.21 -3.67 8.18
N LEU A 17 15.07 -4.53 7.16
CA LEU A 17 16.10 -4.76 6.15
C LEU A 17 16.32 -3.52 5.29
N LEU A 18 15.23 -2.90 4.81
CA LEU A 18 15.28 -1.67 4.01
C LEU A 18 15.86 -0.48 4.81
N GLU A 19 15.51 -0.36 6.09
CA GLU A 19 16.05 0.67 6.97
C GLU A 19 17.55 0.53 7.18
N LYS A 20 18.06 -0.70 7.35
CA LYS A 20 19.49 -0.98 7.45
C LYS A 20 20.26 -0.60 6.19
N GLU A 21 19.62 -0.66 5.03
CA GLU A 21 20.17 -0.23 3.75
C GLU A 21 19.96 1.28 3.49
N GLY A 22 19.27 2.00 4.38
CA GLY A 22 19.07 3.44 4.31
C GLY A 22 17.89 3.89 3.42
N PHE A 23 17.00 2.97 3.02
CA PHE A 23 15.87 3.30 2.14
C PHE A 23 14.69 3.94 2.89
N LYS A 24 14.41 5.21 2.60
CA LYS A 24 13.19 5.92 2.99
C LYS A 24 12.86 7.01 1.93
N PRO A 25 11.61 7.15 1.46
CA PRO A 25 10.43 6.34 1.77
C PRO A 25 10.43 4.96 1.08
N VAL A 26 9.65 4.02 1.61
CA VAL A 26 9.45 2.68 1.03
C VAL A 26 8.12 2.63 0.30
N LEU A 27 8.13 2.15 -0.94
CA LEU A 27 6.93 1.89 -1.72
C LEU A 27 6.48 0.44 -1.54
N LEU A 28 5.24 0.24 -1.08
CA LEU A 28 4.60 -1.06 -1.13
C LEU A 28 4.03 -1.28 -2.54
N ALA A 29 4.70 -2.10 -3.36
CA ALA A 29 4.31 -2.35 -4.75
C ALA A 29 2.91 -2.97 -4.90
N GLY A 30 2.34 -3.50 -3.81
CA GLY A 30 0.95 -3.89 -3.73
C GLY A 30 0.68 -5.38 -3.94
N GLY A 31 -0.57 -5.75 -3.69
CA GLY A 31 -1.08 -7.12 -3.71
C GLY A 31 -2.02 -7.31 -2.52
N SER A 32 -3.18 -7.95 -2.71
CA SER A 32 -4.25 -7.99 -1.70
C SER A 32 -3.79 -8.44 -0.31
N ASN A 33 -3.04 -9.55 -0.27
CA ASN A 33 -2.49 -10.12 0.95
C ASN A 33 -1.33 -9.27 1.53
N LEU A 34 -0.51 -8.69 0.66
CA LEU A 34 0.61 -7.84 1.05
C LEU A 34 0.12 -6.54 1.69
N ASN A 35 -0.88 -5.90 1.08
CA ASN A 35 -1.51 -4.70 1.62
C ASN A 35 -2.15 -4.99 2.98
N ALA A 36 -2.89 -6.10 3.10
CA ALA A 36 -3.54 -6.49 4.34
C ALA A 36 -2.55 -6.81 5.48
N SER A 37 -1.41 -7.43 5.18
CA SER A 37 -0.41 -7.75 6.20
C SER A 37 0.22 -6.49 6.80
N PHE A 38 0.52 -5.47 5.98
CA PHE A 38 1.02 -4.18 6.48
C PHE A 38 -0.07 -3.39 7.22
N ALA A 39 -1.32 -3.41 6.73
CA ALA A 39 -2.44 -2.73 7.36
C ALA A 39 -2.73 -3.26 8.77
N LYS A 40 -2.76 -4.59 8.92
CA LYS A 40 -3.00 -5.28 10.21
C LYS A 40 -1.96 -4.93 11.27
N GLU A 41 -0.74 -4.65 10.84
CA GLU A 41 0.35 -4.24 11.74
C GLU A 41 0.45 -2.72 11.94
N GLY A 42 -0.44 -1.92 11.33
CA GLY A 42 -0.41 -0.45 11.43
C GLY A 42 0.79 0.20 10.75
N LEU A 43 1.36 -0.46 9.72
CA LEU A 43 2.60 -0.08 9.06
C LEU A 43 2.41 0.73 7.78
N ILE A 44 1.20 1.22 7.52
CA ILE A 44 0.88 2.06 6.37
C ILE A 44 0.76 3.50 6.86
N ASP A 45 1.57 4.40 6.31
CA ASP A 45 1.53 5.83 6.65
C ASP A 45 0.68 6.64 5.65
N GLU A 46 0.75 6.28 4.36
CA GLU A 46 0.01 6.93 3.28
C GLU A 46 -0.50 5.90 2.26
N ILE A 47 -1.62 6.20 1.61
CA ILE A 47 -2.16 5.43 0.49
C ILE A 47 -2.43 6.37 -0.68
N ILE A 48 -2.02 5.94 -1.88
CA ILE A 48 -2.34 6.59 -3.15
C ILE A 48 -3.25 5.62 -3.93
N ILE A 49 -4.51 6.03 -4.16
CA ILE A 49 -5.50 5.24 -4.91
C ILE A 49 -5.74 5.92 -6.25
N ASN A 50 -5.58 5.18 -7.35
CA ASN A 50 -6.08 5.60 -8.66
C ASN A 50 -7.41 4.89 -8.93
N ILE A 51 -8.44 5.66 -9.22
CA ILE A 51 -9.77 5.16 -9.57
C ILE A 51 -9.92 5.21 -11.09
N GLU A 52 -10.05 4.03 -11.68
CA GLU A 52 -10.35 3.82 -13.09
C GLU A 52 -11.87 3.90 -13.33
N PRO A 53 -12.34 4.37 -14.50
CA PRO A 53 -13.77 4.48 -14.84
C PRO A 53 -14.38 3.12 -15.23
N VAL A 54 -14.16 2.07 -14.43
CA VAL A 54 -14.62 0.71 -14.69
C VAL A 54 -15.20 0.08 -13.42
N ILE A 55 -16.27 -0.70 -13.59
CA ILE A 55 -16.84 -1.51 -12.52
C ILE A 55 -16.41 -2.96 -12.74
N VAL A 56 -15.68 -3.52 -11.78
CA VAL A 56 -15.26 -4.92 -11.79
C VAL A 56 -16.17 -5.73 -10.87
N GLY A 57 -17.03 -6.58 -11.43
CA GLY A 57 -17.99 -7.37 -10.65
C GLY A 57 -17.37 -8.50 -9.80
N LYS A 58 -16.19 -9.01 -10.20
CA LYS A 58 -15.40 -9.99 -9.44
C LYS A 58 -13.92 -9.78 -9.77
N GLY A 59 -13.11 -9.58 -8.74
CA GLY A 59 -11.68 -9.32 -8.90
C GLY A 59 -10.89 -9.52 -7.62
N ILE A 60 -9.63 -9.11 -7.63
CA ILE A 60 -8.76 -9.13 -6.46
C ILE A 60 -9.05 -7.86 -5.65
N PRO A 61 -9.48 -7.96 -4.37
CA PRO A 61 -9.72 -6.77 -3.56
C PRO A 61 -8.39 -6.08 -3.23
N VAL A 62 -8.41 -4.76 -3.03
CA VAL A 62 -7.19 -3.98 -2.70
C VAL A 62 -6.53 -4.50 -1.42
N PHE A 63 -7.35 -4.93 -0.45
CA PHE A 63 -6.92 -5.61 0.77
C PHE A 63 -7.65 -6.94 0.90
N ALA A 64 -6.93 -7.97 1.33
CA ALA A 64 -7.55 -9.24 1.70
C ALA A 64 -8.41 -9.06 2.95
N THR A 65 -9.44 -9.88 3.09
CA THR A 65 -10.34 -9.87 4.26
C THR A 65 -9.58 -10.28 5.51
N GLU A 66 -9.33 -9.31 6.39
CA GLU A 66 -8.61 -9.46 7.66
C GLU A 66 -9.24 -8.54 8.71
N ASN A 67 -8.84 -8.69 9.97
CA ASN A 67 -9.31 -7.84 11.07
C ASN A 67 -8.40 -6.61 11.26
N PHE A 68 -8.70 -5.52 10.55
CA PHE A 68 -8.07 -4.21 10.75
C PHE A 68 -9.01 -3.08 10.29
N ASP A 69 -8.82 -1.89 10.85
CA ASP A 69 -9.50 -0.66 10.43
C ASP A 69 -8.47 0.41 10.10
N LEU A 70 -8.52 0.96 8.88
CA LEU A 70 -7.71 2.13 8.50
C LEU A 70 -8.59 3.37 8.42
N LYS A 71 -8.22 4.40 9.16
CA LYS A 71 -8.84 5.72 9.09
C LYS A 71 -7.95 6.62 8.25
N PHE A 72 -8.56 7.48 7.43
CA PHE A 72 -7.84 8.30 6.47
C PHE A 72 -8.13 9.78 6.61
N LEU A 73 -7.12 10.61 6.38
CA LEU A 73 -7.23 12.04 6.09
C LEU A 73 -6.91 12.26 4.61
N LEU A 74 -7.83 12.89 3.88
CA LEU A 74 -7.60 13.24 2.48
C LEU A 74 -6.55 14.34 2.41
N LEU A 75 -5.41 14.03 1.76
CA LEU A 75 -4.33 15.00 1.53
C LEU A 75 -4.53 15.76 0.22
N GLY A 76 -5.20 15.15 -0.76
CA GLY A 76 -5.49 15.80 -2.03
C GLY A 76 -6.08 14.86 -3.08
N THR A 77 -6.63 15.49 -4.11
CA THR A 77 -7.20 14.83 -5.28
C THR A 77 -6.63 15.46 -6.54
N LYS A 78 -6.41 14.66 -7.59
CA LYS A 78 -6.08 15.17 -8.92
C LYS A 78 -6.55 14.20 -10.00
N ILE A 79 -6.83 14.74 -11.18
CA ILE A 79 -7.03 13.96 -12.40
C ILE A 79 -5.64 13.75 -13.01
N ILE A 80 -5.20 12.50 -13.21
CA ILE A 80 -3.86 12.19 -13.77
C ILE A 80 -3.90 11.85 -15.26
N ASP A 81 -5.06 11.44 -15.74
CA ASP A 81 -5.43 11.22 -17.13
C ASP A 81 -6.93 11.51 -17.24
N ASP A 82 -7.49 11.79 -18.41
CA ASP A 82 -8.83 12.40 -18.62
C ASP A 82 -9.97 11.76 -17.81
N GLN A 83 -9.83 10.50 -17.42
CA GLN A 83 -10.84 9.75 -16.65
C GLN A 83 -10.32 9.10 -15.35
N ILE A 84 -9.03 9.28 -14.99
CA ILE A 84 -8.42 8.65 -13.82
C ILE A 84 -8.29 9.65 -12.68
N ILE A 85 -8.97 9.38 -11.57
CA ILE A 85 -8.87 10.19 -10.35
C ILE A 85 -7.84 9.56 -9.42
N GLN A 86 -6.81 10.32 -9.06
CA GLN A 86 -5.89 9.95 -7.98
C GLN A 86 -6.32 10.62 -6.68
N LEU A 87 -6.46 9.80 -5.63
CA LEU A 87 -6.72 10.20 -4.27
C LEU A 87 -5.46 9.89 -3.44
N ARG A 88 -4.97 10.88 -2.68
CA ARG A 88 -3.88 10.67 -1.73
C ARG A 88 -4.40 10.83 -0.31
N TYR A 89 -4.16 9.83 0.51
CA TYR A 89 -4.61 9.77 1.90
C TYR A 89 -3.44 9.56 2.84
N LYS A 90 -3.50 10.19 4.02
CA LYS A 90 -2.68 9.84 5.18
C LYS A 90 -3.48 8.91 6.09
N VAL A 91 -2.83 7.90 6.66
CA VAL A 91 -3.45 7.07 7.69
C VAL A 91 -3.47 7.83 9.02
N SER A 92 -4.65 7.94 9.63
CA SER A 92 -4.81 8.47 10.98
C SER A 92 -4.41 7.40 12.00
N LYS A 93 -3.44 7.73 12.86
CA LYS A 93 -3.03 6.89 14.00
C LYS A 93 -3.76 7.36 15.27
#